data_AF-A0AAC9B1L5-F1
#
_entry.id   AF-A0AAC9B1L5-F1
#
_cell.length_a   1.000
_cell.length_b   1.000
_cell.length_c   1.000
_cell.angle_alpha   90.00
_cell.angle_beta   90.00
_cell.angle_gamma   90.00
#
_symmetry.space_group_name_H-M   'P 1'
#
loop_
_entity.id
_entity.type
_entity.pdbx_description
1 polymer ?
#
loop_
_entity_poly.entity_id
_entity_poly.type
_entity_poly.pdbx_seq_one_letter_code
_entity_poly.pdbx_strand_id
1 'polypeptide(L)'
;MEKQTIQAGFNFLFQDNNEKIIHGAAKRLHISRMQTDYDDFIQEGYLAFVQAYARYPASVEDHPQKFRVFAYQAVYWRLLDLLRQTSRLAEKIQFDQESINAQIQSTNDLAFESVYNDQLFQELYHCCTHAEQNFLIDCYVLHLKNGEIADKHHVSRQCVSNLRRSVGNKALACISKNRR
;
A
#
# COMPACT_ATOMS: atom_id res chain seq x y z
N MET A 1 35.52 -28.16 -13.62
CA MET A 1 34.68 -28.61 -14.76
C MET A 1 33.59 -27.61 -15.14
N GLU A 2 32.98 -26.86 -14.21
CA GLU A 2 31.83 -25.97 -14.52
C GLU A 2 32.07 -24.85 -15.56
N LYS A 3 33.24 -24.19 -15.56
CA LYS A 3 33.47 -23.04 -16.46
C LYS A 3 33.47 -23.40 -17.95
N GLN A 4 33.98 -24.58 -18.32
CA GLN A 4 34.07 -25.00 -19.73
C GLN A 4 32.68 -25.33 -20.30
N THR A 5 31.79 -25.89 -19.47
CA THR A 5 30.42 -26.25 -19.87
C THR A 5 29.54 -25.01 -20.09
N ILE A 6 29.71 -23.95 -19.29
CA ILE A 6 28.95 -22.70 -19.44
C ILE A 6 29.32 -22.00 -20.75
N GLN A 7 30.62 -21.86 -21.05
CA GLN A 7 31.07 -21.24 -22.30
C GLN A 7 30.59 -22.03 -23.53
N ALA A 8 30.65 -23.36 -23.49
CA ALA A 8 30.13 -24.21 -24.55
C ALA A 8 28.61 -24.02 -24.74
N GLY A 9 27.85 -23.88 -23.65
CA GLY A 9 26.42 -23.60 -23.71
C GLY A 9 26.09 -22.25 -24.36
N PHE A 10 26.84 -21.19 -24.05
CA PHE A 10 26.68 -19.89 -24.72
C PHE A 10 27.05 -19.97 -26.20
N ASN A 11 28.13 -20.68 -26.55
CA ASN A 11 28.50 -20.88 -27.95
C ASN A 11 27.37 -21.60 -28.72
N PHE A 12 26.78 -22.64 -28.12
CA PHE A 12 25.65 -23.37 -28.71
C PHE A 12 24.39 -22.51 -28.82
N LEU A 13 24.11 -21.66 -27.84
CA LEU A 13 22.98 -20.73 -27.85
C LEU A 13 23.02 -19.77 -29.06
N PHE A 14 24.20 -19.24 -29.38
CA PHE A 14 24.38 -18.31 -30.49
C PHE A 14 24.61 -19.01 -31.85
N GLN A 15 24.75 -20.34 -31.86
CA GLN A 15 24.75 -21.13 -33.09
C GLN A 15 23.32 -21.39 -33.58
N ASP A 16 23.17 -21.53 -34.90
CA ASP A 16 21.94 -21.97 -35.59
C ASP A 16 20.64 -21.25 -35.19
N ASN A 17 20.75 -20.00 -34.75
CA ASN A 17 19.62 -19.22 -34.20
C ASN A 17 18.89 -19.92 -33.03
N ASN A 18 19.59 -20.71 -32.20
CA ASN A 18 18.99 -21.36 -31.04
C ASN A 18 18.42 -20.34 -30.04
N GLU A 19 18.95 -19.11 -30.02
CA GLU A 19 18.36 -17.95 -29.33
C GLU A 19 16.86 -17.73 -29.61
N LYS A 20 16.34 -18.11 -30.79
CA LYS A 20 14.91 -18.00 -31.10
C LYS A 20 14.02 -18.80 -30.15
N ILE A 21 14.57 -19.82 -29.47
CA ILE A 21 13.88 -20.59 -28.43
C ILE A 21 13.44 -19.69 -27.28
N ILE A 22 14.29 -18.74 -26.91
CA ILE A 22 14.05 -17.81 -25.79
C ILE A 22 12.97 -16.80 -26.18
N HIS A 23 13.09 -16.20 -27.36
CA HIS A 23 12.07 -15.31 -27.87
C HIS A 23 10.73 -16.03 -28.11
N GLY A 24 10.75 -17.31 -28.50
CA GLY A 24 9.56 -18.14 -28.64
C GLY A 24 8.87 -18.40 -27.30
N ALA A 25 9.64 -18.70 -26.25
CA ALA A 25 9.11 -18.87 -24.90
C ALA A 25 8.55 -17.55 -24.34
N ALA A 26 9.29 -16.45 -24.49
CA ALA A 26 8.86 -15.11 -24.09
C ALA A 26 7.55 -14.70 -24.79
N LYS A 27 7.47 -14.90 -26.12
CA LYS A 27 6.26 -14.63 -26.90
C LYS A 27 5.05 -15.43 -26.41
N ARG A 28 5.24 -16.72 -26.07
CA ARG A 28 4.17 -17.58 -25.55
C ARG A 28 3.68 -17.12 -24.17
N LEU A 29 4.54 -16.49 -23.38
CA LEU A 29 4.20 -15.90 -22.09
C LEU A 29 3.73 -14.44 -22.19
N HIS A 30 3.51 -13.93 -23.40
CA HIS A 30 3.10 -12.55 -23.67
C HIS A 30 4.07 -11.48 -23.13
N ILE A 31 5.34 -11.85 -22.97
CA ILE A 31 6.42 -10.92 -22.61
C ILE A 31 6.71 -10.04 -23.83
N SER A 32 6.31 -8.77 -23.74
CA SER A 32 6.37 -7.80 -24.84
C SER A 32 7.68 -7.04 -24.84
N ARG A 33 8.22 -6.71 -26.02
CA ARG A 33 9.41 -5.84 -26.18
C ARG A 33 9.20 -4.42 -25.63
N MET A 34 7.96 -4.01 -25.45
CA MET A 34 7.60 -2.68 -24.95
C MET A 34 7.57 -2.61 -23.43
N GLN A 35 7.64 -3.74 -22.72
CA GLN A 35 7.68 -3.74 -21.27
C GLN A 35 9.10 -3.38 -20.80
N THR A 36 9.20 -2.59 -19.72
CA THR A 36 10.49 -2.08 -19.22
C THR A 36 11.48 -3.19 -18.90
N ASP A 37 11.00 -4.32 -18.39
CA ASP A 37 11.85 -5.41 -17.91
C ASP A 37 12.12 -6.46 -19.01
N TYR A 38 11.81 -6.16 -20.28
CA TYR A 38 11.96 -7.13 -21.39
C TYR A 38 13.37 -7.71 -21.46
N ASP A 39 14.38 -6.85 -21.45
CA ASP A 39 15.78 -7.26 -21.60
C ASP A 39 16.24 -8.15 -20.44
N ASP A 40 15.74 -7.90 -19.23
CA ASP A 40 16.02 -8.73 -18.06
C ASP A 40 15.43 -10.13 -18.19
N PHE A 41 14.18 -10.24 -18.66
CA PHE A 41 13.59 -11.55 -18.96
C PHE A 41 14.38 -12.30 -20.04
N ILE A 42 14.83 -11.61 -21.09
CA ILE A 42 15.62 -12.26 -22.15
C ILE A 42 16.97 -12.74 -21.60
N GLN A 43 17.65 -11.93 -20.78
CA GLN A 43 18.90 -12.34 -20.13
C GLN A 43 18.72 -13.57 -19.23
N GLU A 44 17.66 -13.60 -18.42
CA GLU A 44 17.29 -14.76 -17.61
C GLU A 44 16.98 -15.99 -18.47
N GLY A 45 16.39 -15.79 -19.66
CA GLY A 45 16.22 -16.82 -20.66
C GLY A 45 17.54 -17.39 -21.18
N TYR A 46 18.54 -16.55 -21.45
CA TYR A 46 19.89 -17.01 -21.84
C TYR A 46 20.51 -17.86 -20.74
N LEU A 47 20.45 -17.41 -19.50
CA LEU A 47 21.00 -18.14 -18.35
C LEU A 47 20.31 -19.51 -18.18
N ALA A 48 18.98 -19.54 -18.27
CA ALA A 48 18.22 -20.79 -18.17
C ALA A 48 18.58 -21.78 -19.29
N PHE A 49 18.77 -21.29 -20.51
CA PHE A 49 19.19 -22.11 -21.64
C PHE A 49 20.58 -22.72 -21.41
N VAL A 50 21.56 -21.93 -20.98
CA VAL A 50 22.93 -22.39 -20.74
C VAL A 50 22.97 -23.36 -19.56
N GLN A 51 22.20 -23.12 -18.50
CA GLN A 51 22.04 -24.07 -17.40
C GLN A 51 21.35 -25.36 -17.84
N ALA A 52 20.44 -25.30 -18.80
CA ALA A 52 19.82 -26.49 -19.39
C ALA A 52 20.85 -27.29 -20.20
N TYR A 53 21.71 -26.61 -20.97
CA TYR A 53 22.83 -27.23 -21.69
C TYR A 53 23.75 -28.00 -20.73
N ALA A 54 24.15 -27.37 -19.62
CA ALA A 54 25.04 -27.99 -18.65
C ALA A 54 24.43 -29.18 -17.90
N ARG A 55 23.10 -29.23 -17.75
CA ARG A 55 22.37 -30.29 -17.04
C ARG A 55 21.84 -31.39 -17.96
N TYR A 56 21.97 -31.22 -19.28
CA TYR A 56 21.40 -32.18 -20.21
C TYR A 56 22.17 -33.50 -20.14
N PRO A 57 21.51 -34.64 -19.88
CA PRO A 57 22.18 -35.90 -19.53
C PRO A 57 22.79 -36.64 -20.72
N ALA A 58 22.49 -36.23 -21.95
CA ALA A 58 22.98 -36.85 -23.18
C ALA A 58 23.88 -35.89 -23.96
N SER A 59 24.59 -36.41 -24.97
CA SER A 59 25.31 -35.56 -25.91
C SER A 59 24.32 -34.66 -26.68
N VAL A 60 24.54 -33.35 -26.62
CA VAL A 60 23.74 -32.36 -27.36
C VAL A 60 23.98 -32.50 -28.86
N GLU A 61 25.18 -32.89 -29.27
CA GLU A 61 25.61 -33.05 -30.66
C GLU A 61 24.88 -34.22 -31.34
N ASP A 62 24.67 -35.31 -30.61
CA ASP A 62 23.99 -36.50 -31.15
C ASP A 62 22.48 -36.27 -31.34
N HIS A 63 21.88 -35.44 -30.49
CA HIS A 63 20.42 -35.22 -30.45
C HIS A 63 20.02 -33.75 -30.25
N PRO A 64 20.39 -32.84 -31.17
CA PRO A 64 20.20 -31.41 -31.00
C PRO A 64 18.71 -31.03 -30.89
N GLN A 65 17.83 -31.73 -31.61
CA GLN A 65 16.38 -31.44 -31.56
C GLN A 65 15.76 -31.81 -30.20
N LYS A 66 16.17 -32.93 -29.59
CA LYS A 66 15.68 -33.32 -28.25
C LYS A 66 16.16 -32.32 -27.21
N PHE A 67 17.41 -31.87 -27.32
CA PHE A 67 17.94 -30.81 -26.47
C PHE A 67 17.15 -29.50 -26.63
N ARG A 68 16.84 -29.07 -27.86
CA ARG A 68 16.05 -27.85 -28.09
C ARG A 68 14.69 -27.87 -27.40
N VAL A 69 14.00 -29.01 -27.40
CA VAL A 69 12.72 -29.19 -26.67
C VAL A 69 12.94 -29.09 -25.15
N PHE A 70 13.98 -29.74 -24.65
CA PHE A 70 14.35 -29.66 -23.23
C PHE A 70 14.69 -28.24 -22.78
N ALA A 71 15.53 -27.54 -23.56
CA ALA A 71 15.93 -26.17 -23.29
C ALA A 71 14.74 -25.20 -23.38
N TYR A 72 13.84 -25.38 -24.35
CA TYR A 72 12.61 -24.60 -24.44
C TYR A 72 11.78 -24.70 -23.16
N GLN A 73 11.60 -25.93 -22.64
CA GLN A 73 10.84 -26.15 -21.42
C GLN A 73 11.49 -25.49 -20.19
N ALA A 74 12.82 -25.60 -20.07
CA ALA A 74 13.57 -24.97 -18.99
C ALA A 74 13.47 -23.43 -19.03
N VAL A 75 13.61 -22.83 -20.21
CA VAL A 75 13.45 -21.39 -20.40
C VAL A 75 12.02 -20.96 -20.09
N TYR A 76 11.02 -21.67 -20.63
CA TYR A 76 9.61 -21.33 -20.40
C TYR A 76 9.26 -21.32 -18.91
N TRP A 77 9.68 -22.34 -18.15
CA TRP A 77 9.43 -22.37 -16.70
C TRP A 77 10.17 -21.26 -15.96
N ARG A 78 11.44 -20.97 -16.32
CA ARG A 78 12.16 -19.86 -15.69
C ARG A 78 11.43 -18.54 -15.86
N LEU A 79 11.03 -18.22 -17.09
CA LEU A 79 10.31 -16.97 -17.40
C LEU A 79 8.94 -16.93 -16.72
N LEU A 80 8.21 -18.05 -16.69
CA LEU A 80 6.92 -18.15 -16.00
C LEU A 80 7.06 -17.91 -14.49
N ASP A 81 8.10 -18.45 -13.86
CA ASP A 81 8.34 -18.26 -12.44
C ASP A 81 8.71 -16.82 -12.10
N LEU A 82 9.51 -16.17 -12.96
CA LEU A 82 9.80 -14.73 -12.83
C LEU A 82 8.54 -13.89 -12.96
N LEU A 83 7.67 -14.15 -13.94
CA LEU A 83 6.38 -13.46 -14.06
C LEU A 83 5.51 -13.64 -12.81
N ARG A 84 5.45 -14.85 -12.25
CA ARG A 84 4.71 -15.10 -11.01
C ARG A 84 5.29 -14.33 -9.82
N GLN A 85 6.61 -14.18 -9.77
CA GLN A 85 7.27 -13.40 -8.72
C GLN A 85 6.97 -11.91 -8.86
N THR A 86 7.08 -11.36 -10.06
CA THR A 86 6.78 -9.94 -10.31
C THR A 86 5.32 -9.60 -10.04
N SER A 87 4.37 -10.46 -10.44
CA SER A 87 2.94 -10.26 -10.12
C SER A 87 2.69 -10.23 -8.61
N ARG A 88 3.26 -11.16 -7.84
CA ARG A 88 3.10 -11.16 -6.37
C ARG A 88 3.69 -9.93 -5.70
N LEU A 89 4.84 -9.45 -6.19
CA LEU A 89 5.46 -8.23 -5.68
C LEU A 89 4.60 -7.00 -6.00
N ALA A 90 4.06 -6.91 -7.21
CA ALA A 90 3.17 -5.83 -7.62
C ALA A 90 1.89 -5.78 -6.77
N GLU A 91 1.24 -6.94 -6.55
CA GLU A 91 0.06 -7.05 -5.68
C GLU A 91 0.36 -6.57 -4.24
N LYS A 92 1.52 -6.96 -3.70
CA LYS A 92 1.94 -6.53 -2.36
C LYS A 92 2.16 -5.02 -2.29
N ILE A 93 2.87 -4.45 -3.27
CA ILE A 93 3.13 -3.00 -3.33
C ILE A 93 1.81 -2.23 -3.43
N GLN A 94 0.87 -2.69 -4.24
CA GLN A 94 -0.44 -2.06 -4.36
C GLN A 94 -1.21 -2.09 -3.04
N PHE A 95 -1.25 -3.24 -2.37
CA PHE A 95 -1.92 -3.38 -1.07
C PHE A 95 -1.31 -2.46 0.00
N ASP A 96 0.02 -2.35 0.03
CA ASP A 96 0.74 -1.46 0.96
C ASP A 96 0.38 0.01 0.67
N GLN A 97 0.29 0.41 -0.61
CA GLN A 97 -0.12 1.77 -1.00
C GLN A 97 -1.56 2.10 -0.60
N GLU A 98 -2.51 1.18 -0.83
CA GLU A 98 -3.90 1.35 -0.42
C GLU A 98 -4.03 1.51 1.10
N SER A 99 -3.26 0.71 1.85
CA SER A 99 -3.21 0.78 3.31
C SER A 99 -2.66 2.12 3.81
N ILE A 100 -1.57 2.63 3.21
CA ILE A 100 -1.00 3.94 3.53
C ILE A 100 -1.99 5.06 3.22
N ASN A 101 -2.65 5.01 2.07
CA ASN A 101 -3.63 6.03 1.68
C ASN A 101 -4.82 6.06 2.65
N ALA A 102 -5.32 4.90 3.08
CA ALA A 102 -6.38 4.82 4.07
C ALA A 102 -5.96 5.42 5.42
N GLN A 103 -4.72 5.17 5.85
CA GLN A 103 -4.17 5.80 7.06
C GLN A 103 -4.10 7.32 6.94
N ILE A 104 -3.57 7.84 5.81
CA ILE A 104 -3.49 9.29 5.56
C ILE A 104 -4.89 9.94 5.59
N GLN A 105 -5.88 9.30 4.95
CA GLN A 105 -7.26 9.77 4.98
C GLN A 105 -7.79 9.84 6.42
N SER A 106 -7.64 8.77 7.20
CA SER A 106 -8.08 8.75 8.60
C SER A 106 -7.41 9.84 9.45
N THR A 107 -6.12 10.12 9.24
CA THR A 107 -5.42 11.18 9.97
C THR A 107 -5.91 12.57 9.58
N ASN A 108 -6.25 12.77 8.30
CA ASN A 108 -6.79 14.04 7.82
C ASN A 108 -8.21 14.27 8.36
N ASP A 109 -9.03 13.22 8.42
CA ASP A 109 -10.38 13.30 8.99
C ASP A 109 -10.32 13.68 10.47
N LEU A 110 -9.43 13.05 11.25
CA LEU A 110 -9.22 13.41 12.66
C LEU A 110 -8.73 14.84 12.84
N ALA A 111 -7.81 15.31 11.99
CA ALA A 111 -7.33 16.70 12.03
C ALA A 111 -8.42 17.70 11.62
N PHE A 112 -9.26 17.35 10.65
CA PHE A 112 -10.41 18.17 10.26
C PHE A 112 -11.43 18.25 11.38
N GLU A 113 -11.77 17.12 12.01
CA GLU A 113 -12.65 17.08 13.18
C GLU A 113 -12.11 17.93 14.34
N SER A 114 -10.80 17.88 14.62
CA SER A 114 -10.21 18.71 15.69
C SER A 114 -10.34 20.20 15.39
N VAL A 115 -10.01 20.63 14.16
CA VAL A 115 -10.12 22.04 13.75
C VAL A 115 -11.58 22.51 13.80
N TYR A 116 -12.52 21.68 13.33
CA TYR A 116 -13.95 22.00 13.39
C TYR A 116 -14.46 22.12 14.82
N ASN A 117 -14.07 21.19 15.70
CA ASN A 117 -14.44 21.20 17.11
C ASN A 117 -13.86 22.43 17.82
N ASP A 118 -12.62 22.80 17.55
CA ASP A 118 -11.98 24.00 18.10
C ASP A 118 -12.72 25.27 17.65
N GLN A 119 -13.06 25.38 16.36
CA GLN A 119 -13.82 26.51 15.85
C GLN A 119 -15.21 26.60 16.49
N LEU A 120 -15.93 25.48 16.58
CA LEU A 120 -17.24 25.42 17.23
C LEU A 120 -17.16 25.78 18.71
N PHE A 121 -16.13 25.31 19.41
CA PHE A 121 -15.87 25.65 20.80
C PHE A 121 -15.66 27.16 20.96
N GLN A 122 -14.85 27.77 20.09
CA GLN A 122 -14.63 29.22 20.10
C GLN A 122 -15.93 30.00 19.86
N GLU A 123 -16.70 29.66 18.84
CA GLU A 123 -17.99 30.33 18.55
C GLU A 123 -18.98 30.21 19.72
N LEU A 124 -19.06 29.02 20.33
CA LEU A 124 -19.90 28.78 21.50
C LEU A 124 -19.41 29.58 22.71
N TYR A 125 -18.10 29.62 22.94
CA TYR A 125 -17.49 30.36 24.04
C TYR A 125 -17.82 31.85 23.97
N HIS A 126 -17.78 32.46 22.77
CA HIS A 126 -18.06 33.88 22.57
C HIS A 126 -19.54 34.25 22.77
N CYS A 127 -20.49 33.32 22.60
CA CYS A 127 -21.92 33.57 22.84
C CYS A 127 -22.38 33.18 24.27
N CYS A 128 -21.49 32.61 25.07
CA CYS A 128 -21.73 32.27 26.47
C CYS A 128 -21.45 33.47 27.39
N THR A 129 -22.19 33.54 28.48
CA THR A 129 -21.91 34.41 29.62
C THR A 129 -20.71 33.89 30.40
N HIS A 130 -20.11 34.71 31.26
CA HIS A 130 -18.94 34.31 32.05
C HIS A 130 -19.16 33.03 32.89
N ALA A 131 -20.34 32.86 33.50
CA ALA A 131 -20.68 31.64 34.25
C ALA A 131 -20.81 30.41 33.35
N GLU A 132 -21.33 30.59 32.14
CA GLU A 132 -21.47 29.53 31.14
C GLU A 132 -20.12 29.16 30.49
N GLN A 133 -19.24 30.15 30.27
CA GLN A 133 -17.87 29.95 29.81
C GLN A 133 -17.06 29.12 30.81
N ASN A 134 -17.14 29.45 32.10
CA ASN A 134 -16.49 28.67 33.15
C ASN A 134 -17.03 27.24 33.21
N PHE A 135 -18.35 27.06 33.10
CA PHE A 135 -18.96 25.74 32.98
C PHE A 135 -18.46 24.98 31.74
N LEU A 136 -18.33 25.65 30.59
CA LEU A 136 -17.87 25.05 29.33
C LEU A 136 -16.43 24.56 29.45
N ILE A 137 -15.53 25.38 29.99
CA ILE A 137 -14.13 25.01 30.25
C ILE A 137 -14.06 23.83 31.22
N ASP A 138 -14.80 23.90 32.33
CA ASP A 138 -14.76 22.86 33.35
C ASP A 138 -15.29 21.52 32.86
N CYS A 139 -16.31 21.52 31.99
CA CYS A 139 -16.89 20.31 31.44
C CYS A 139 -16.08 19.77 30.24
N TYR A 140 -15.60 20.64 29.35
CA TYR A 140 -15.00 20.25 28.07
C TYR A 140 -13.49 20.09 28.14
N VAL A 141 -12.80 20.98 28.85
CA VAL A 141 -11.32 20.97 28.98
C VAL A 141 -10.89 20.18 30.21
N LEU A 142 -11.56 20.38 31.35
CA LEU A 142 -11.17 19.74 32.62
C LEU A 142 -11.93 18.43 32.89
N HIS A 143 -12.88 18.07 32.03
CA HIS A 143 -13.69 16.85 32.13
C HIS A 143 -14.36 16.64 33.51
N LEU A 144 -14.69 17.74 34.20
CA LEU A 144 -15.32 17.69 35.52
C LEU A 144 -16.78 17.25 35.40
N LYS A 145 -17.23 16.44 36.35
CA LYS A 145 -18.64 16.06 36.49
C LYS A 145 -19.43 17.23 37.08
N ASN A 146 -20.73 17.30 36.79
CA ASN A 146 -21.59 18.37 37.28
C ASN A 146 -21.55 18.58 38.82
N GLY A 147 -21.30 17.52 39.60
CA GLY A 147 -21.11 17.62 41.05
C GLY A 147 -19.80 18.32 41.43
N GLU A 148 -18.70 17.96 40.76
CA GLU A 148 -17.37 18.55 40.97
C GLU A 148 -17.35 20.02 40.54
N ILE A 149 -18.08 20.38 39.48
CA ILE A 149 -18.27 21.78 39.05
C ILE A 149 -19.07 22.56 40.10
N ALA A 150 -20.11 21.96 40.68
CA ALA A 150 -20.92 22.59 41.73
C ALA A 150 -20.07 22.90 42.97
N ASP A 151 -19.25 21.93 43.39
CA ASP A 151 -18.36 22.08 44.53
C ASP A 151 -17.25 23.11 44.25
N LYS A 152 -16.66 23.12 43.04
CA LYS A 152 -15.61 24.05 42.61
C LYS A 152 -16.04 25.52 42.59
N HIS A 153 -17.25 25.80 42.11
CA HIS A 153 -17.79 27.16 42.04
C HIS A 153 -18.64 27.54 43.26
N HIS A 154 -18.76 26.65 44.24
CA HIS A 154 -19.62 26.82 45.42
C HIS A 154 -21.08 27.14 45.05
N VAL A 155 -21.59 26.49 44.00
CA VAL A 155 -22.98 26.67 43.50
C VAL A 155 -23.80 25.39 43.71
N SER A 156 -25.12 25.52 43.71
CA SER A 156 -25.99 24.34 43.80
C SER A 156 -25.90 23.47 42.54
N ARG A 157 -26.12 22.16 42.66
CA ARG A 157 -26.22 21.25 41.51
C ARG A 157 -27.32 21.67 40.51
N GLN A 158 -28.38 22.30 41.02
CA GLN A 158 -29.45 22.86 40.18
C GLN A 158 -28.93 24.01 39.30
N CYS A 159 -28.04 24.87 39.84
CA CYS A 159 -27.39 25.92 39.08
C CYS A 159 -26.56 25.35 37.92
N VAL A 160 -25.74 24.32 38.18
CA VAL A 160 -24.95 23.63 37.14
C VAL A 160 -25.85 22.96 36.09
N SER A 161 -26.97 22.36 36.50
CA SER A 161 -27.96 21.79 35.58
C SER A 161 -28.59 22.86 34.67
N ASN A 162 -28.85 24.05 35.21
CA ASN A 162 -29.38 25.17 34.43
C ASN A 162 -28.33 25.71 33.44
N LEU A 163 -27.06 25.83 33.87
CA LEU A 163 -25.94 26.22 33.00
C LEU A 163 -25.76 25.23 31.84
N ARG A 164 -25.77 23.92 32.13
CA ARG A 164 -25.72 22.86 31.11
C ARG A 164 -26.85 23.00 30.09
N ARG A 165 -28.08 23.26 30.53
CA ARG A 165 -29.24 23.44 29.65
C ARG A 165 -29.10 24.70 28.79
N SER A 166 -28.64 25.80 29.37
CA SER A 166 -28.45 27.06 28.66
C SER A 166 -27.35 26.94 27.60
N VAL A 167 -26.18 26.41 27.98
CA VAL A 167 -25.06 26.14 27.06
C VAL A 167 -25.45 25.16 25.96
N GLY A 168 -26.19 24.08 26.29
CA GLY A 168 -26.70 23.14 25.29
C GLY A 168 -27.62 23.80 24.26
N ASN A 169 -28.51 24.70 24.68
CA ASN A 169 -29.35 25.46 23.76
C ASN A 169 -28.53 26.39 22.85
N LYS A 170 -27.49 27.02 23.40
CA LYS A 170 -26.57 27.88 22.62
C LYS A 170 -25.76 27.07 21.62
N ALA A 171 -25.28 25.88 21.99
CA ALA A 171 -24.59 24.96 21.10
C ALA A 171 -25.46 24.54 19.92
N LEU A 172 -26.73 24.16 20.16
CA LEU A 172 -27.68 23.85 19.09
C LEU A 172 -27.93 25.05 18.16
N ALA A 173 -27.98 26.27 18.71
CA ALA A 173 -28.09 27.49 17.92
C ALA A 173 -26.83 27.78 17.08
N CYS A 174 -25.63 27.57 17.61
CA CYS A 174 -24.38 27.69 16.85
C CYS A 174 -24.29 26.66 15.73
N ILE A 175 -24.56 25.38 16.02
CA ILE A 175 -24.53 24.30 15.03
C ILE A 175 -25.53 24.55 13.89
N SER A 176 -26.73 25.06 14.20
CA SER A 176 -27.74 25.36 13.18
C SER A 176 -27.38 26.57 12.30
N LYS A 177 -26.59 27.52 12.81
CA LYS A 177 -26.03 28.64 12.01
C LYS A 177 -24.90 28.19 11.10
N ASN A 178 -24.02 27.30 11.58
CA ASN A 178 -22.84 26.82 10.84
C ASN A 178 -23.18 25.78 9.74
N ARG A 179 -24.45 25.37 9.61
CA ARG A 179 -24.95 24.46 8.55
C ARG A 179 -25.57 25.15 7.33
N ARG A 180 -25.64 26.49 7.31
CA ARG A 180 -26.13 27.29 6.17
C ARG A 180 -24.98 27.91 5.42
#